data_AF-C4FL07-F1
#
_entry.id   AF-C4FL07-F1
#
_cell.length_a   1.000
_cell.length_b   1.000
_cell.length_c   1.000
_cell.angle_alpha   90.00
_cell.angle_beta   90.00
_cell.angle_gamma   90.00
#
_symmetry.space_group_name_H-M   'P 1'
#
loop_
_entity.id
_entity.type
_entity.pdbx_description
1 polymer ?
#
loop_
_entity_poly.entity_id
_entity_poly.type
_entity_poly.pdbx_seq_one_letter_code
_entity_poly.pdbx_strand_id
1 'polypeptide(L)' 'MYYEDCELEDIHEFNKKMLQYMLWYNIERPHHSLNKKSPLQYFCDIMNSNKSEFSQTGMTYTSP' A
#
# COMPACT_ATOMS: atom_id res chain seq x y z
N MET A 1 -21.67 26.14 4.42
CA MET A 1 -20.80 26.26 3.24
C MET A 1 -20.33 24.84 2.95
N TYR A 2 -21.00 24.16 2.01
CA TYR A 2 -20.60 22.81 1.63
C TYR A 2 -19.33 22.97 0.80
N TYR A 3 -18.24 22.37 1.25
CA TYR A 3 -17.07 22.22 0.40
C TYR A 3 -17.52 21.29 -0.73
N GLU A 4 -17.83 21.85 -1.91
CA GLU A 4 -17.97 21.04 -3.11
C GLU A 4 -16.63 20.31 -3.27
N ASP A 5 -16.68 18.98 -3.26
CA ASP A 5 -15.54 18.10 -3.46
C ASP A 5 -15.08 18.19 -4.93
N CYS A 6 -14.56 19.36 -5.34
CA CYS A 6 -14.07 19.60 -6.70
C CYS A 6 -12.97 18.59 -7.10
N GLU A 7 -12.33 17.93 -6.13
CA GLU A 7 -11.34 16.87 -6.38
C GLU A 7 -11.95 15.55 -6.87
N LEU A 8 -13.27 15.35 -6.73
CA LEU A 8 -14.00 14.18 -7.25
C LEU A 8 -14.59 14.41 -8.65
N GLU A 9 -14.59 15.64 -9.15
CA GLU A 9 -15.14 15.97 -10.47
C GLU A 9 -14.23 15.52 -11.61
N ASP A 10 -12.91 15.51 -11.38
CA ASP A 10 -11.91 15.03 -12.34
C ASP A 10 -11.29 13.70 -11.89
N ILE A 11 -11.82 12.62 -12.48
CA ILE A 11 -11.33 11.26 -12.25
C ILE A 11 -9.84 11.09 -12.60
N HIS A 12 -9.29 11.86 -13.56
CA HIS A 12 -7.89 11.77 -13.93
C HIS A 12 -6.99 12.35 -12.84
N GLU A 13 -7.35 13.52 -12.31
CA GLU A 13 -6.58 14.15 -11.23
C GLU A 13 -6.70 13.34 -9.93
N PHE A 14 -7.88 12.80 -9.63
CA PHE A 14 -8.07 11.86 -8.52
C PHE A 14 -7.14 10.64 -8.65
N ASN A 15 -7.15 9.97 -9.81
CA ASN A 15 -6.32 8.79 -10.04
C ASN A 15 -4.82 9.10 -9.92
N LYS A 16 -4.40 10.28 -10.38
CA LYS A 16 -3.01 10.72 -10.28
C LYS A 16 -2.59 10.91 -8.82
N LYS A 17 -3.40 11.61 -8.01
CA LYS A 17 -3.14 11.80 -6.57
C LYS A 17 -3.17 10.46 -5.83
N MET A 18 -4.12 9.59 -6.15
CA MET A 18 -4.21 8.24 -5.59
C MET A 18 -2.98 7.39 -5.91
N LEU A 19 -2.50 7.41 -7.15
CA LEU A 19 -1.29 6.70 -7.55
C LEU A 19 -0.07 7.18 -6.75
N GLN A 20 0.10 8.50 -6.63
CA GLN A 20 1.18 9.09 -5.85
C GLN A 20 1.11 8.66 -4.39
N TYR A 21 -0.08 8.69 -3.79
CA TYR A 21 -0.30 8.22 -2.43
C TYR A 21 0.05 6.73 -2.26
N MET A 22 -0.39 5.86 -3.19
CA MET A 22 -0.10 4.44 -3.14
C MET A 22 1.40 4.13 -3.26
N LEU A 23 2.12 4.85 -4.11
CA LEU A 23 3.58 4.71 -4.21
C LEU A 23 4.25 5.08 -2.88
N TRP A 24 3.97 6.26 -2.34
CA TRP A 24 4.52 6.69 -1.06
C TRP A 24 4.18 5.72 0.08
N TYR A 25 2.92 5.29 0.17
CA TYR A 25 2.44 4.38 1.22
C TYR A 25 3.18 3.04 1.22
N ASN A 26 3.44 2.50 0.02
CA ASN A 26 4.06 1.18 -0.15
C ASN A 26 5.59 1.22 -0.12
N ILE A 27 6.20 2.32 -0.58
CA ILE A 27 7.66 2.41 -0.73
C ILE A 27 8.31 3.06 0.50
N GLU A 28 7.69 4.11 1.05
CA GLU A 28 8.34 5.02 1.99
C GLU A 28 7.70 5.08 3.37
N ARG A 29 6.37 5.01 3.46
CA ARG A 29 5.65 5.21 4.73
C ARG A 29 6.07 4.16 5.78
N PRO A 30 6.56 4.56 6.96
CA PRO A 30 6.85 3.63 8.04
C PRO A 30 5.57 3.15 8.70
N HIS A 31 5.44 1.84 8.92
CA HIS A 31 4.28 1.24 9.59
C HIS A 31 4.66 0.69 10.96
N HIS A 32 3.93 1.10 12.00
CA HIS A 32 4.17 0.63 13.37
C HIS A 32 4.08 -0.90 13.52
N SER A 33 3.12 -1.52 12.84
CA SER A 33 2.94 -2.98 12.82
C SER A 33 4.06 -3.73 12.10
N LEU A 34 4.82 -3.05 11.23
CA LEU A 34 5.95 -3.62 10.48
C LEU A 34 7.30 -3.19 11.07
N ASN A 35 7.35 -2.93 12.39
CA ASN A 35 8.56 -2.44 13.06
C ASN A 35 9.15 -1.17 12.42
N LYS A 36 8.27 -0.23 12.02
CA LYS A 36 8.59 1.03 11.35
C LYS A 36 9.21 0.87 9.95
N LYS A 37 9.07 -0.30 9.32
CA LYS A 37 9.44 -0.51 7.92
C LYS A 37 8.29 -0.10 7.00
N SER A 38 8.64 0.28 5.77
CA SER A 38 7.64 0.36 4.70
C SER A 38 7.20 -1.05 4.27
N PRO A 39 6.03 -1.20 3.62
CA PRO A 39 5.58 -2.49 3.13
C PRO A 39 6.61 -3.14 2.20
N LEU A 40 7.20 -2.37 1.28
CA LEU A 40 8.22 -2.88 0.36
C LEU A 40 9.47 -3.38 1.11
N GLN A 41 9.96 -2.61 2.09
CA GLN A 41 11.10 -3.03 2.92
C GLN A 41 10.80 -4.34 3.66
N TYR A 42 9.62 -4.44 4.25
CA TYR A 42 9.17 -5.66 4.93
C TYR A 42 9.11 -6.86 3.97
N PHE A 43 8.58 -6.68 2.76
CA PHE A 43 8.57 -7.72 1.72
C PHE A 43 9.97 -8.17 1.32
N CYS A 44 10.90 -7.23 1.09
CA CYS A 44 12.29 -7.57 0.78
C CYS A 44 12.95 -8.37 1.90
N ASP A 45 12.73 -8.00 3.16
CA ASP A 45 13.29 -8.71 4.31
C ASP A 45 12.75 -10.14 4.42
N ILE A 46 11.45 -10.34 4.19
CA ILE A 46 10.86 -11.68 4.14
C ILE A 46 11.55 -12.51 3.06
N MET A 47 11.61 -12.00 1.82
CA MET A 47 12.19 -12.74 0.70
C MET A 47 13.66 -13.09 0.94
N ASN A 48 14.43 -12.16 1.54
CA ASN A 48 15.85 -12.36 1.82
C ASN A 48 16.12 -13.26 3.03
N SER A 49 15.18 -13.37 3.97
CA SER A 49 15.38 -14.10 5.21
C SER A 49 15.19 -15.61 5.09
N ASN A 50 14.75 -16.14 3.94
CA ASN A 50 14.30 -17.53 3.76
C ASN A 50 13.28 -18.00 4.81
N LYS A 51 12.69 -17.06 5.58
CA LYS A 51 11.68 -17.36 6.57
C LYS A 51 10.37 -17.57 5.83
N SER A 52 9.86 -18.79 5.89
CA SER A 52 8.52 -19.16 5.40
C SER A 52 7.40 -18.58 6.27
N GLU A 53 7.61 -17.45 6.95
CA GLU A 53 6.61 -16.79 7.79
C GLU A 53 5.64 -15.95 6.97
N PHE A 54 5.90 -15.75 5.67
CA PHE A 54 4.87 -15.29 4.73
C PHE A 54 3.87 -16.41 4.52
N SER A 55 2.93 -16.53 5.46
CA SER A 55 1.84 -17.47 5.33
C SER A 55 1.07 -17.13 4.05
N GLN A 56 1.00 -18.10 3.14
CA GLN A 56 0.19 -18.02 1.91
C GLN A 56 -1.29 -17.72 2.21
N THR A 57 -1.72 -17.80 3.47
CA THR A 57 -3.07 -17.43 3.95
C THR A 57 -3.38 -15.94 3.85
N GLY A 58 -2.41 -15.05 3.62
CA GLY A 58 -2.67 -13.62 3.42
C GLY A 58 -2.98 -13.22 1.96
N MET A 59 -2.75 -14.12 0.99
CA MET A 59 -2.94 -13.84 -0.44
C MET A 59 -4.18 -14.52 -1.05
N THR A 60 -5.20 -14.82 -0.25
CA THR A 60 -6.47 -15.33 -0.81
C THR A 60 -7.33 -14.16 -1.28
N TYR A 61 -6.93 -13.52 -2.38
CA TYR A 61 -7.90 -12.84 -3.24
C TYR A 61 -8.49 -13.90 -4.16
N THR A 62 -9.73 -14.31 -3.84
CA THR A 62 -10.66 -15.08 -4.66
C THR A 62 -10.02 -16.20 -5.50
N SER A 63 -10.05 -17.42 -4.96
CA SER A 63 -10.06 -18.61 -5.82
C SER A 63 -11.18 -18.45 -6.87
N PRO A 64 -10.95 -18.85 -8.14
CA PRO A 64 -11.94 -18.75 -9.21
C PRO A 64 -13.23 -19.52 -8.89
#